data_AF-A0A965EMV5-F1
#
_entry.id   AF-A0A965EMV5-F1
#
_cell.length_a   1.000
_cell.length_b   1.000
_cell.length_c   1.000
_cell.angle_alpha   90.00
_cell.angle_beta   90.00
_cell.angle_gamma   90.00
#
_symmetry.space_group_name_H-M   'P 1'
#
loop_
_entity.id
_entity.type
_entity.pdbx_description
1 polymer ?
#
loop_
_entity_poly.entity_id
_entity_poly.type
_entity_poly.pdbx_seq_one_letter_code
_entity_poly.pdbx_strand_id
1 'polypeptide(L)'
;MVAPLGRDATMTAIDLGIEAERTVAVDTLFGLEGRRTLMTTSVTDDGVRDLAHGVLAAGGGAVTVIHDSPGFIAQRVIATIVNISAEIAQMRIATPEDINKAVKLGLAYPRGPLEFGDTLGPAKIHAILTAMHDFYGDPRYRPSPWLTRRARLGISLMTPEA
;
A
#
# COMPACT_ATOMS: atom_id res chain seq x y z
N MET A 1 -8.46 -5.21 -16.09
CA MET A 1 -7.56 -5.30 -14.92
C MET A 1 -7.17 -3.89 -14.51
N VAL A 2 -7.25 -3.57 -13.22
CA VAL A 2 -6.93 -2.25 -12.65
C VAL A 2 -5.82 -2.37 -11.61
N ALA A 3 -5.18 -1.26 -11.22
CA ALA A 3 -4.11 -1.28 -10.21
C ALA A 3 -4.27 -0.14 -9.18
N PRO A 4 -5.31 -0.20 -8.32
CA PRO A 4 -5.57 0.85 -7.36
C PRO A 4 -4.50 0.91 -6.25
N LEU A 5 -4.31 2.12 -5.71
CA LEU A 5 -3.55 2.35 -4.48
C LEU A 5 -4.52 2.61 -3.33
N GLY A 6 -4.50 1.75 -2.31
CA GLY A 6 -5.32 1.85 -1.11
C GLY A 6 -6.80 1.52 -1.28
N ARG A 7 -7.30 1.42 -2.52
CA ARG A 7 -8.70 1.10 -2.82
C ARG A 7 -8.90 -0.39 -3.08
N ASP A 8 -10.15 -0.80 -3.02
CA ASP A 8 -10.60 -2.13 -3.36
C ASP A 8 -10.94 -2.24 -4.87
N ALA A 9 -11.29 -3.43 -5.35
CA ALA A 9 -11.62 -3.66 -6.75
C ALA A 9 -13.02 -3.13 -7.09
N THR A 10 -14.01 -3.30 -6.21
CA THR A 10 -15.40 -2.91 -6.48
C THR A 10 -15.55 -1.41 -6.62
N MET A 11 -15.08 -0.63 -5.65
CA MET A 11 -15.16 0.83 -5.71
C MET A 11 -14.31 1.39 -6.84
N THR A 12 -13.19 0.75 -7.17
CA THR A 12 -12.40 1.13 -8.34
C THR A 12 -13.17 0.89 -9.64
N ALA A 13 -13.90 -0.22 -9.77
CA ALA A 13 -14.72 -0.49 -10.95
C ALA A 13 -15.85 0.54 -11.11
N ILE A 14 -16.56 0.84 -10.02
CA ILE A 14 -17.66 1.82 -9.98
C ILE A 14 -17.16 3.21 -10.38
N ASP A 15 -16.08 3.69 -9.77
CA ASP A 15 -15.54 5.03 -10.04
C ASP A 15 -15.06 5.20 -11.49
N LEU A 16 -14.54 4.12 -12.09
CA LEU A 16 -14.10 4.13 -13.48
C LEU A 16 -15.24 3.86 -14.48
N GLY A 17 -16.44 3.52 -14.01
CA GLY A 17 -17.57 3.17 -14.87
C GLY A 17 -17.37 1.89 -15.69
N ILE A 18 -16.65 0.90 -15.13
CA ILE A 18 -16.37 -0.39 -15.78
C ILE A 18 -17.14 -1.54 -15.09
N GLU A 19 -17.42 -2.60 -15.83
CA GLU A 19 -18.17 -3.77 -15.35
C GLU A 19 -17.42 -4.50 -14.22
N ALA A 20 -18.06 -4.64 -13.06
CA ALA A 20 -17.46 -5.25 -11.87
C ALA A 20 -17.22 -6.77 -12.06
N GLU A 21 -18.08 -7.43 -12.82
CA GLU A 21 -18.01 -8.85 -13.20
C GLU A 21 -16.77 -9.14 -14.05
N ARG A 22 -16.30 -8.15 -14.82
CA ARG A 22 -15.13 -8.25 -15.69
C ARG A 22 -13.90 -7.55 -15.12
N THR A 23 -13.95 -7.17 -13.85
CA THR A 23 -12.88 -6.43 -13.19
C THR A 23 -12.15 -7.29 -12.17
N VAL A 24 -10.83 -7.16 -12.19
CA VAL A 24 -9.90 -7.63 -11.17
C VAL A 24 -8.84 -6.55 -10.96
N ALA A 25 -8.32 -6.46 -9.74
CA ALA A 25 -7.30 -5.51 -9.36
C ALA A 25 -5.96 -6.21 -9.07
N VAL A 26 -4.85 -5.60 -9.45
CA VAL A 26 -3.50 -6.12 -9.21
C VAL A 26 -2.69 -5.16 -8.34
N ASP A 27 -1.99 -5.70 -7.34
CA ASP A 27 -1.07 -4.91 -6.53
C ASP A 27 0.23 -4.67 -7.28
N THR A 28 0.58 -3.40 -7.48
CA THR A 28 1.79 -2.97 -8.21
C THR A 28 2.76 -2.21 -7.32
N LEU A 29 2.51 -2.11 -6.00
CA LEU A 29 3.33 -1.29 -5.10
C LEU A 29 4.82 -1.68 -5.12
N PHE A 30 5.11 -2.97 -5.22
CA PHE A 30 6.47 -3.53 -5.31
C PHE A 30 6.83 -4.05 -6.72
N GLY A 31 6.07 -3.67 -7.74
CA GLY A 31 6.18 -4.25 -9.08
C GLY A 31 5.65 -5.68 -9.17
N LEU A 32 6.00 -6.39 -10.25
CA LEU A 32 5.47 -7.72 -10.60
C LEU A 32 6.55 -8.80 -10.74
N GLU A 33 7.81 -8.53 -10.34
CA GLU A 33 8.92 -9.49 -10.45
C GLU A 33 8.78 -10.65 -9.46
N GLY A 34 8.30 -10.36 -8.25
CA GLY A 34 8.13 -11.34 -7.18
C GLY A 34 6.74 -11.96 -7.10
N ARG A 35 6.25 -12.13 -5.87
CA ARG A 35 4.88 -12.59 -5.61
C ARG A 35 3.87 -11.52 -6.03
N ARG A 36 2.84 -11.92 -6.76
CA ARG A 36 1.80 -11.05 -7.32
C ARG A 36 0.51 -11.23 -6.53
N THR A 37 -0.28 -10.18 -6.39
CA THR A 37 -1.58 -10.24 -5.71
C THR A 37 -2.67 -9.83 -6.69
N LEU A 38 -3.66 -10.69 -6.87
CA LEU A 38 -4.86 -10.47 -7.67
C LEU A 38 -6.06 -10.35 -6.73
N MET A 39 -6.83 -9.28 -6.81
CA MET A 39 -8.01 -9.03 -6.00
C MET A 39 -9.25 -9.04 -6.89
N THR A 40 -10.27 -9.79 -6.48
CA THR A 40 -11.57 -9.82 -7.17
C THR A 40 -12.54 -8.84 -6.53
N THR A 41 -13.56 -8.43 -7.29
CA THR A 41 -14.79 -7.86 -6.72
C THR A 41 -15.63 -8.98 -6.11
N SER A 42 -16.74 -8.63 -5.48
CA SER A 42 -17.72 -9.61 -4.98
C SER A 42 -18.46 -10.37 -6.09
N VAL A 43 -18.38 -9.89 -7.34
CA VAL A 43 -19.13 -10.43 -8.48
C VAL A 43 -18.24 -10.76 -9.69
N THR A 44 -16.91 -10.70 -9.54
CA THR A 44 -15.99 -11.07 -10.62
C THR A 44 -16.29 -12.48 -11.12
N ASP A 45 -16.47 -12.61 -12.43
CA ASP A 45 -16.65 -13.90 -13.09
C ASP A 45 -15.41 -14.79 -12.88
N ASP A 46 -15.65 -16.07 -12.57
CA ASP A 46 -14.59 -17.05 -12.32
C ASP A 46 -13.66 -17.22 -13.53
N GLY A 47 -14.20 -17.20 -14.74
CA GLY A 47 -13.40 -17.25 -15.98
C GLY A 47 -12.51 -16.03 -16.16
N VAL A 48 -12.99 -14.84 -15.79
CA VAL A 48 -12.18 -13.60 -15.79
C VAL A 48 -11.07 -13.68 -14.74
N ARG A 49 -11.38 -14.14 -13.52
CA ARG A 49 -10.39 -14.37 -12.47
C ARG A 49 -9.31 -15.35 -12.94
N ASP A 50 -9.70 -16.48 -13.49
CA ASP A 50 -8.78 -17.56 -13.89
C ASP A 50 -7.90 -17.13 -15.07
N LEU A 51 -8.46 -16.39 -16.04
CA LEU A 51 -7.70 -15.80 -17.13
C LEU A 51 -6.66 -14.80 -16.60
N ALA A 52 -7.07 -13.89 -15.72
CA ALA A 52 -6.18 -12.90 -15.12
C ALA A 52 -5.06 -13.55 -14.29
N HIS A 53 -5.41 -14.58 -13.51
CA HIS A 53 -4.44 -15.39 -12.79
C HIS A 53 -3.45 -16.05 -13.75
N GLY A 54 -3.91 -16.66 -14.83
CA GLY A 54 -3.07 -17.28 -15.85
C GLY A 54 -2.08 -16.29 -16.48
N VAL A 55 -2.54 -15.10 -16.85
CA VAL A 55 -1.68 -14.03 -17.38
C VAL A 55 -0.62 -13.61 -16.37
N LEU A 56 -1.01 -13.40 -15.11
CA LEU A 56 -0.07 -13.03 -14.06
C LEU A 56 0.89 -14.16 -13.72
N ALA A 57 0.49 -15.42 -13.83
CA ALA A 57 1.34 -16.58 -13.53
C ALA A 57 2.32 -16.91 -14.66
N ALA A 58 2.00 -16.55 -15.92
CA ALA A 58 2.84 -16.84 -17.09
C ALA A 58 4.28 -16.31 -16.95
N GLY A 59 4.48 -15.24 -16.17
CA GLY A 59 5.81 -14.70 -15.83
C GLY A 59 6.55 -15.41 -14.69
N GLY A 60 6.20 -16.66 -14.34
CA GLY A 60 6.92 -17.52 -13.39
C GLY A 60 6.72 -17.24 -11.90
N GLY A 61 6.35 -16.02 -11.52
CA GLY A 61 5.98 -15.64 -10.14
C GLY A 61 4.62 -16.21 -9.68
N ALA A 62 4.57 -16.62 -8.41
CA ALA A 62 3.35 -17.09 -7.76
C ALA A 62 2.33 -15.94 -7.60
N VAL A 63 1.04 -16.27 -7.82
CA VAL A 63 -0.07 -15.33 -7.70
C VAL A 63 -0.94 -15.72 -6.50
N THR A 64 -1.16 -14.77 -5.60
CA THR A 64 -2.13 -14.89 -4.51
C THR A 64 -3.43 -14.24 -4.95
N VAL A 65 -4.54 -14.98 -4.95
CA VAL A 65 -5.87 -14.39 -5.16
C VAL A 65 -6.47 -14.00 -3.81
N ILE A 66 -7.02 -12.79 -3.71
CA ILE A 66 -7.67 -12.28 -2.50
C ILE A 66 -9.08 -11.78 -2.82
N HIS A 67 -9.93 -11.79 -1.80
CA HIS A 67 -11.21 -11.08 -1.84
C HIS A 67 -11.02 -9.58 -1.77
N ASP A 68 -12.10 -8.88 -2.07
CA ASP A 68 -12.14 -7.43 -2.11
C ASP A 68 -11.69 -6.80 -0.78
N SER A 69 -10.64 -5.98 -0.82
CA SER A 69 -10.04 -5.42 0.38
C SER A 69 -9.28 -4.12 0.09
N PRO A 70 -9.77 -2.96 0.59
CA PRO A 70 -9.05 -1.70 0.46
C PRO A 70 -7.62 -1.80 1.00
N GLY A 71 -6.64 -1.51 0.13
CA GLY A 71 -5.22 -1.53 0.47
C GLY A 71 -4.56 -2.91 0.38
N PHE A 72 -5.21 -3.92 -0.23
CA PHE A 72 -4.64 -5.25 -0.41
C PHE A 72 -4.04 -5.81 0.90
N ILE A 73 -3.05 -6.68 0.79
CA ILE A 73 -2.24 -7.16 1.91
C ILE A 73 -1.01 -6.26 2.09
N ALA A 74 -0.18 -6.15 1.05
CA ALA A 74 1.13 -5.51 1.17
C ALA A 74 1.02 -4.00 1.34
N GLN A 75 0.14 -3.32 0.58
CA GLN A 75 -0.03 -1.86 0.70
C GLN A 75 -0.49 -1.47 2.10
N ARG A 76 -1.50 -2.16 2.65
CA ARG A 76 -1.98 -1.97 4.03
C ARG A 76 -0.85 -2.11 5.04
N VAL A 77 -0.13 -3.24 5.01
CA VAL A 77 0.91 -3.53 6.01
C VAL A 77 2.02 -2.48 5.95
N ILE A 78 2.58 -2.22 4.76
CA ILE A 78 3.71 -1.29 4.65
C ILE A 78 3.29 0.14 4.96
N ALA A 79 2.12 0.57 4.50
CA ALA A 79 1.67 1.94 4.73
C ALA A 79 1.42 2.19 6.22
N THR A 80 0.82 1.24 6.95
CA THR A 80 0.63 1.35 8.40
C THR A 80 1.97 1.37 9.16
N ILE A 81 2.94 0.53 8.78
CA ILE A 81 4.28 0.51 9.40
C ILE A 81 5.01 1.85 9.19
N VAL A 82 4.99 2.37 7.96
CA VAL A 82 5.57 3.68 7.64
C VAL A 82 4.88 4.78 8.45
N ASN A 83 3.55 4.75 8.54
CA ASN A 83 2.79 5.77 9.23
C ASN A 83 3.08 5.82 10.74
N ILE A 84 3.09 4.67 11.41
CA ILE A 84 3.43 4.58 12.84
C ILE A 84 4.85 5.12 13.08
N SER A 85 5.79 4.80 12.20
CA SER A 85 7.16 5.29 12.29
C SER A 85 7.25 6.82 12.12
N ALA A 86 6.44 7.37 11.22
CA ALA A 86 6.30 8.81 11.04
C ALA A 86 5.66 9.50 12.26
N GLU A 87 4.73 8.84 12.96
CA GLU A 87 4.17 9.35 14.22
C GLU A 87 5.21 9.37 15.36
N ILE A 88 6.05 8.34 15.47
CA ILE A 88 7.15 8.30 16.45
C ILE A 88 8.11 9.47 16.20
N ALA A 89 8.45 9.74 14.94
CA ALA A 89 9.28 10.89 14.56
C ALA A 89 8.58 12.24 14.86
N GLN A 90 7.29 12.36 14.54
CA GLN A 90 6.47 13.55 14.82
C GLN A 90 6.43 13.90 16.31
N MET A 91 6.30 12.88 17.17
CA MET A 91 6.26 13.03 18.62
C MET A 91 7.65 13.24 19.23
N ARG A 92 8.71 13.23 18.39
CA ARG A 92 10.12 13.38 18.81
C ARG A 92 10.53 12.34 19.87
N ILE A 93 9.96 11.13 19.80
CA ILE A 93 10.32 10.01 20.69
C ILE A 93 11.73 9.50 20.35
N ALA A 94 12.08 9.48 19.06
CA ALA A 94 13.39 9.11 18.56
C ALA A 94 13.67 9.82 17.22
N THR A 95 14.94 9.87 16.81
CA THR A 95 15.34 10.39 15.50
C THR A 95 14.88 9.46 14.38
N PRO A 96 14.61 9.96 13.15
CA PRO A 96 14.32 9.10 11.99
C PRO A 96 15.37 7.99 11.79
N GLU A 97 16.64 8.30 12.01
CA GLU A 97 17.76 7.36 11.92
C GLU A 97 17.65 6.24 12.96
N ASP A 98 17.39 6.59 14.23
CA ASP A 98 17.25 5.61 15.30
C ASP A 98 16.01 4.74 15.13
N ILE A 99 14.89 5.30 14.64
CA ILE A 99 13.68 4.54 14.31
C ILE A 99 13.99 3.49 13.24
N ASN A 100 14.68 3.88 12.17
CA ASN A 100 15.10 2.95 11.13
C ASN A 100 16.06 1.88 11.64
N LYS A 101 17.03 2.28 12.46
CA LYS A 101 18.00 1.35 13.05
C LYS A 101 17.32 0.34 13.99
N ALA A 102 16.38 0.78 14.81
CA ALA A 102 15.62 -0.07 15.72
C ALA A 102 14.83 -1.16 14.97
N VAL A 103 14.15 -0.79 13.88
CA VAL A 103 13.38 -1.78 13.09
C VAL A 103 14.30 -2.73 12.30
N LYS A 104 15.41 -2.24 11.76
CA LYS A 104 16.41 -3.09 11.08
C LYS A 104 17.03 -4.11 12.03
N LEU A 105 17.50 -3.67 13.20
CA LEU A 105 18.21 -4.54 14.16
C LEU A 105 17.26 -5.38 15.00
N GLY A 106 16.15 -4.82 15.43
CA GLY A 106 15.21 -5.47 16.35
C GLY A 106 14.21 -6.40 15.66
N LEU A 107 13.77 -6.07 14.44
CA LEU A 107 12.77 -6.85 13.68
C LEU A 107 13.35 -7.53 12.43
N ALA A 108 14.66 -7.39 12.20
CA ALA A 108 15.37 -7.96 11.05
C ALA A 108 14.82 -7.52 9.68
N TYR A 109 14.26 -6.31 9.60
CA TYR A 109 13.80 -5.77 8.32
C TYR A 109 15.00 -5.44 7.41
N PRO A 110 14.89 -5.68 6.09
CA PRO A 110 15.98 -5.38 5.16
C PRO A 110 16.25 -3.87 5.00
N ARG A 111 15.31 -3.02 5.42
CA ARG A 111 15.37 -1.56 5.36
C ARG A 111 14.51 -0.96 6.47
N GLY A 112 14.86 0.23 6.94
CA GLY A 112 14.06 0.92 7.95
C GLY A 112 12.69 1.36 7.40
N PRO A 113 11.66 1.53 8.24
CA PRO A 113 10.32 1.88 7.80
C PRO A 113 10.25 3.23 7.08
N LEU A 114 10.93 4.27 7.55
CA LEU A 114 10.91 5.58 6.87
C LEU A 114 11.70 5.53 5.55
N GLU A 115 12.83 4.81 5.55
CA GLU A 115 13.58 4.49 4.31
C GLU A 115 12.71 3.73 3.30
N PHE A 116 11.90 2.77 3.76
CA PHE A 116 10.94 2.05 2.92
C PHE A 116 9.90 2.98 2.30
N GLY A 117 9.33 3.88 3.10
CA GLY A 117 8.36 4.87 2.63
C GLY A 117 8.95 5.81 1.57
N ASP A 118 10.21 6.24 1.73
CA ASP A 118 10.92 7.04 0.71
C ASP A 118 11.15 6.26 -0.59
N THR A 119 11.51 4.98 -0.46
CA THR A 119 11.79 4.10 -1.61
C THR A 119 10.55 3.86 -2.46
N LEU A 120 9.42 3.63 -1.79
CA LEU A 120 8.13 3.40 -2.46
C LEU A 120 7.49 4.71 -2.94
N GLY A 121 7.86 5.83 -2.34
CA GLY A 121 7.32 7.15 -2.59
C GLY A 121 6.37 7.58 -1.47
N PRO A 122 6.70 8.64 -0.70
CA PRO A 122 5.86 9.12 0.39
C PRO A 122 4.43 9.47 -0.04
N ALA A 123 4.28 10.00 -1.25
CA ALA A 123 2.97 10.30 -1.85
C ALA A 123 2.11 9.06 -2.07
N LYS A 124 2.69 7.91 -2.47
CA LYS A 124 1.95 6.66 -2.63
C LYS A 124 1.50 6.12 -1.28
N ILE A 125 2.39 6.13 -0.28
CA ILE A 125 2.05 5.70 1.08
C ILE A 125 0.92 6.55 1.67
N HIS A 126 1.01 7.87 1.52
CA HIS A 126 -0.05 8.79 1.92
C HIS A 126 -1.36 8.47 1.19
N ALA A 127 -1.33 8.29 -0.13
CA ALA A 127 -2.53 7.97 -0.92
C ALA A 127 -3.19 6.65 -0.50
N ILE A 128 -2.39 5.62 -0.18
CA ILE A 128 -2.89 4.33 0.33
C ILE A 128 -3.67 4.53 1.62
N LEU A 129 -3.07 5.23 2.59
CA LEU A 129 -3.68 5.49 3.90
C LEU A 129 -4.92 6.38 3.78
N THR A 130 -4.88 7.42 2.96
CA THR A 130 -6.05 8.28 2.70
C THR A 130 -7.19 7.46 2.13
N ALA A 131 -6.96 6.66 1.07
CA ALA A 131 -8.02 5.84 0.47
C ALA A 131 -8.61 4.83 1.47
N MET A 132 -7.76 4.21 2.29
CA MET A 132 -8.23 3.29 3.34
C MET A 132 -9.00 4.01 4.45
N HIS A 133 -8.55 5.20 4.87
CA HIS A 133 -9.23 6.00 5.87
C HIS A 133 -10.59 6.49 5.36
N ASP A 134 -10.67 6.95 4.12
CA ASP A 134 -11.89 7.40 3.48
C ASP A 134 -12.91 6.25 3.35
N PHE A 135 -12.44 5.04 3.02
CA PHE A 135 -13.31 3.87 2.90
C PHE A 135 -13.83 3.38 4.26
N TYR A 136 -12.94 3.18 5.24
CA TYR A 136 -13.29 2.56 6.51
C TYR A 136 -13.81 3.55 7.56
N GLY A 137 -13.52 4.85 7.41
CA GLY A 137 -13.72 5.86 8.44
C GLY A 137 -12.88 5.64 9.71
N ASP A 138 -11.97 4.66 9.70
CA ASP A 138 -11.26 4.21 10.89
C ASP A 138 -10.00 5.07 11.12
N PRO A 139 -9.87 5.74 12.29
CA PRO A 139 -8.70 6.55 12.61
C PRO A 139 -7.36 5.83 12.53
N ARG A 140 -7.33 4.49 12.63
CA ARG A 140 -6.07 3.72 12.52
C ARG A 140 -5.38 3.86 11.17
N TYR A 141 -6.13 4.24 10.12
CA TYR A 141 -5.58 4.46 8.77
C TYR A 141 -5.31 5.93 8.47
N ARG A 142 -5.58 6.85 9.41
CA ARG A 142 -5.36 8.28 9.20
C ARG A 142 -3.87 8.55 8.94
N PRO A 143 -3.51 9.18 7.80
CA PRO A 143 -2.13 9.61 7.56
C PRO A 143 -1.66 10.58 8.65
N SER A 144 -0.47 10.35 9.19
CA SER A 144 0.14 11.20 10.21
C SER A 144 0.52 12.58 9.65
N PRO A 145 0.52 13.65 10.46
CA PRO A 145 0.96 14.97 10.00
C PRO A 145 2.37 14.98 9.40
N TRP A 146 3.29 14.18 9.95
CA TRP A 146 4.66 14.04 9.44
C TRP A 146 4.68 13.50 8.01
N LEU A 147 4.01 12.36 7.78
CA LEU A 147 3.87 11.74 6.47
C LEU A 147 3.19 12.70 5.49
N THR A 148 2.06 13.31 5.89
CA THR A 148 1.29 14.22 5.04
C THR A 148 2.12 15.40 4.57
N ARG A 149 2.84 16.08 5.47
CA ARG A 149 3.64 17.25 5.11
C ARG A 149 4.78 16.88 4.15
N ARG A 150 5.52 15.81 4.46
CA ARG A 150 6.67 15.38 3.64
C ARG A 150 6.25 14.86 2.27
N ALA A 151 5.15 14.11 2.21
CA ALA A 151 4.53 13.70 0.94
C ALA A 151 4.07 14.90 0.10
N ARG A 152 3.44 15.90 0.71
CA ARG A 152 2.95 17.10 -0.01
C ARG A 152 4.06 18.04 -0.45
N LEU A 153 5.14 18.15 0.34
CA LEU A 153 6.31 18.95 0.00
C LEU A 153 7.26 18.24 -0.97
N GLY A 154 7.08 16.93 -1.21
CA GLY A 154 7.98 16.16 -2.06
C GLY A 154 9.38 15.98 -1.46
N ILE A 155 9.47 15.92 -0.14
CA ILE A 155 10.73 15.74 0.60
C ILE A 155 10.77 14.36 1.28
N SER A 156 11.97 13.96 1.70
CA SER A 156 12.19 12.69 2.39
C SER A 156 11.43 12.59 3.71
N LEU A 157 10.97 11.37 4.03
CA LEU A 157 10.43 11.01 5.34
C LEU A 157 11.47 11.10 6.46
N MET A 158 12.75 11.11 6.11
CA MET A 158 13.88 11.27 7.03
C MET A 158 14.15 12.73 7.39
N THR A 159 13.58 13.70 6.65
CA THR A 159 13.85 15.13 6.92
C THR A 159 13.31 15.51 8.31
N PRO A 160 14.16 15.97 9.25
CA PRO A 160 13.71 16.36 10.60
C PRO A 160 12.87 17.64 10.56
N GLU A 161 12.07 17.88 11.61
CA GLU A 161 11.48 19.21 11.84
C GLU A 161 12.59 20.19 12.25
N ALA A 162 12.47 21.44 11.80
CA ALA A 162 13.38 22.51 12.20
C ALA A 162 13.28 22.85 13.70
#